data_AF-A0A554J1F6-F1
#
_entry.id   AF-A0A554J1F6-F1
#
_cell.length_a   1.000
_cell.length_b   1.000
_cell.length_c   1.000
_cell.angle_alpha   90.00
_cell.angle_beta   90.00
_cell.angle_gamma   90.00
#
_symmetry.space_group_name_H-M   'P 1'
#
loop_
_entity.id
_entity.type
_entity.pdbx_description
1 polymer ?
#
loop_
_entity_poly.entity_id
_entity_poly.type
_entity_poly.pdbx_seq_one_letter_code
_entity_poly.pdbx_strand_id
1 'polypeptide(L)'
;MNVRESLHAKLAEALRAAGVENAAVHVEHPADFSHGDYATGAALQYAKQIGLTPRGLAERIVAALVDVPGVASIEIAGPGFINFRLSSDALAESVVAARENDMWGSTEAYGGKKVMVEYTDPNPFKEFHIGHLMSNAIGESLSRLFQFSGAEVHRALSTRGVPRRSVWHTQQGRKRMRKTQLQKKK
;
A
#
# COMPACT_ATOMS: atom_id res chain seq x y z
N MET A 1 7.90 -8.31 14.96
CA MET A 1 6.62 -8.97 14.65
C MET A 1 5.53 -7.93 14.88
N ASN A 2 4.68 -7.65 13.89
CA ASN A 2 3.72 -6.55 13.99
C ASN A 2 2.61 -6.94 14.98
N VAL A 3 2.24 -6.08 15.93
CA VAL A 3 1.17 -6.37 16.91
C VAL A 3 -0.14 -6.72 16.20
N ARG A 4 -0.40 -6.12 15.04
CA ARG A 4 -1.56 -6.43 14.19
C ARG A 4 -1.55 -7.87 13.68
N GLU A 5 -0.38 -8.40 13.29
CA GLU A 5 -0.25 -9.78 12.81
C GLU A 5 -0.50 -10.79 13.94
N SER A 6 0.02 -10.49 15.14
CA SER A 6 -0.23 -11.27 16.36
C SER A 6 -1.72 -11.30 16.71
N LEU A 7 -2.38 -10.14 16.68
CA LEU A 7 -3.83 -10.01 16.87
C LEU A 7 -4.62 -10.84 15.84
N HIS A 8 -4.26 -10.73 14.55
CA HIS A 8 -4.91 -11.49 13.49
C HIS A 8 -4.78 -13.01 13.71
N ALA A 9 -3.58 -13.49 14.03
CA ALA A 9 -3.33 -14.91 14.28
C ALA A 9 -4.14 -15.44 15.48
N LYS A 10 -4.10 -14.72 16.62
CA LYS A 10 -4.83 -15.12 17.83
C LYS A 10 -6.36 -15.03 17.65
N LEU A 11 -6.86 -14.03 16.92
CA LEU A 11 -8.29 -13.93 16.60
C LEU A 11 -8.76 -15.08 15.70
N ALA A 12 -7.96 -15.46 14.71
CA ALA A 12 -8.27 -16.60 13.84
C ALA A 12 -8.32 -17.92 14.63
N GLU A 13 -7.40 -18.09 15.60
CA GLU A 13 -7.40 -19.23 16.52
C GLU A 13 -8.64 -19.23 17.44
N ALA A 14 -8.97 -18.08 18.05
CA ALA A 14 -10.14 -17.94 18.92
C ALA A 14 -11.45 -18.24 18.18
N LEU A 15 -11.59 -17.79 16.93
CA LEU A 15 -12.75 -18.08 16.09
C LEU A 15 -12.83 -19.55 15.69
N ARG A 16 -11.69 -20.19 15.39
CA ARG A 16 -11.63 -21.63 15.13
C ARG A 16 -12.06 -22.43 16.35
N ALA A 17 -11.59 -22.07 17.54
CA ALA A 17 -12.00 -22.68 18.81
C ALA A 17 -13.49 -22.44 19.14
N ALA A 18 -14.07 -21.36 18.62
CA ALA A 18 -15.50 -21.09 18.73
C ALA A 18 -16.37 -21.88 17.72
N GLY A 19 -15.75 -22.56 16.74
CA GLY A 19 -16.44 -23.37 15.73
C GLY A 19 -16.62 -22.69 14.37
N VAL A 20 -15.93 -21.58 14.11
CA VAL A 20 -15.95 -20.91 12.79
C VAL A 20 -14.77 -21.42 11.96
N GLU A 21 -15.05 -22.26 10.97
CA GLU A 21 -14.04 -22.68 9.98
C GLU A 21 -13.79 -21.58 8.94
N ASN A 22 -12.52 -21.35 8.59
CA ASN A 22 -12.08 -20.36 7.59
C ASN A 22 -12.57 -18.92 7.83
N ALA A 23 -12.53 -18.45 9.08
CA ALA A 23 -12.87 -17.06 9.39
C ALA A 23 -11.89 -16.07 8.73
N ALA A 24 -12.44 -15.11 7.98
CA ALA A 24 -11.71 -13.93 7.52
C ALA A 24 -11.69 -12.91 8.68
N VAL A 25 -10.51 -12.71 9.26
CA VAL A 25 -10.33 -11.80 10.39
C VAL A 25 -9.92 -10.43 9.87
N HIS A 26 -10.67 -9.41 10.27
CA HIS A 26 -10.33 -8.03 9.98
C HIS A 26 -10.01 -7.30 11.29
N VAL A 27 -8.81 -6.74 11.35
CA VAL A 27 -8.34 -5.84 12.42
C VAL A 27 -8.09 -4.48 11.77
N GLU A 28 -8.84 -3.49 12.20
CA GLU A 28 -8.87 -2.14 11.62
C GLU A 28 -8.63 -1.09 12.70
N HIS A 29 -8.31 0.14 12.30
CA HIS A 29 -8.29 1.27 13.23
C HIS A 29 -9.72 1.80 13.42
N PRO A 30 -10.18 2.01 14.66
CA PRO A 30 -11.49 2.58 14.90
C PRO A 30 -11.56 4.03 14.41
N ALA A 31 -12.75 4.47 13.97
CA ALA A 31 -12.96 5.85 13.54
C ALA A 31 -12.86 6.87 14.69
N ASP A 32 -13.18 6.43 15.91
CA ASP A 32 -13.03 7.19 17.14
C ASP A 32 -11.88 6.59 17.97
N PHE A 33 -10.84 7.39 18.22
CA PHE A 33 -9.65 6.97 18.98
C PHE A 33 -9.94 6.66 20.46
N SER A 34 -11.07 7.09 21.02
CA SER A 34 -11.49 6.70 22.37
C SER A 34 -11.75 5.19 22.49
N HIS A 35 -12.09 4.54 21.38
CA HIS A 35 -12.27 3.09 21.28
C HIS A 35 -10.96 2.31 21.16
N GLY A 36 -9.80 2.96 21.28
CA GLY A 36 -8.49 2.31 21.27
C GLY A 36 -7.78 2.37 19.92
N ASP A 37 -6.74 1.56 19.78
CA ASP A 37 -5.84 1.59 18.62
C ASP A 37 -6.33 0.69 17.49
N TYR A 38 -6.88 -0.47 17.85
CA TYR A 38 -7.44 -1.43 16.91
C TYR A 38 -8.83 -1.89 17.35
N ALA A 39 -9.64 -2.28 16.37
CA ALA A 39 -10.94 -2.88 16.60
C ALA A 39 -11.20 -4.04 15.64
N THR A 40 -12.04 -4.98 16.05
CA THR A 40 -12.59 -6.01 15.18
C THR A 40 -14.09 -6.19 15.37
N GLY A 41 -14.78 -6.34 14.25
CA GLY A 41 -16.21 -6.69 14.19
C GLY A 41 -16.46 -8.19 14.04
N ALA A 42 -15.44 -9.05 14.21
CA ALA A 42 -15.55 -10.49 13.95
C ALA A 42 -16.70 -11.17 14.71
N ALA A 43 -16.97 -10.76 15.95
CA ALA A 43 -18.07 -11.34 16.72
C ALA A 43 -19.44 -11.02 16.11
N LEU A 44 -19.63 -9.81 15.56
CA LEU A 44 -20.87 -9.42 14.86
C LEU A 44 -21.05 -10.23 13.57
N GLN A 45 -19.95 -10.49 12.86
CA GLN A 45 -19.97 -11.21 11.60
C GLN A 45 -20.32 -12.71 11.79
N TYR A 46 -19.74 -13.35 12.81
CA TYR A 46 -19.80 -14.80 12.95
C TYR A 46 -20.76 -15.33 14.02
N ALA A 47 -21.31 -14.49 14.89
CA ALA A 47 -22.18 -14.95 15.98
C ALA A 47 -23.42 -15.71 15.50
N LYS A 48 -24.01 -15.29 14.38
CA LYS A 48 -25.18 -15.97 13.79
C LYS A 48 -24.86 -17.41 13.35
N GLN A 49 -23.64 -17.65 12.86
CA GLN A 49 -23.20 -18.99 12.42
C GLN A 49 -23.06 -19.96 13.60
N ILE A 50 -22.67 -19.45 14.78
CA ILE A 50 -22.44 -20.25 15.99
C ILE A 50 -23.70 -20.30 16.88
N GLY A 51 -24.79 -19.64 16.49
CA GLY A 51 -26.04 -19.60 17.26
C GLY A 51 -25.90 -18.83 18.59
N LEU A 52 -24.92 -17.93 18.69
CA LEU A 52 -24.69 -17.08 19.87
C LEU A 52 -25.16 -15.65 19.60
N THR A 53 -25.35 -14.88 20.68
CA THR A 53 -25.45 -13.43 20.54
C THR A 53 -24.07 -12.86 20.19
N PRO A 54 -24.00 -11.76 19.40
CA PRO A 54 -22.72 -11.12 19.08
C PRO A 54 -21.86 -10.79 20.31
N ARG A 55 -22.51 -10.37 21.40
CA ARG A 55 -21.84 -10.13 22.68
C ARG A 55 -21.31 -11.42 23.31
N GLY A 56 -22.09 -12.49 23.31
CA GLY A 56 -21.64 -13.79 23.85
C GLY A 56 -20.47 -14.38 23.07
N LEU A 57 -20.45 -14.22 21.75
CA LEU A 57 -19.27 -14.60 20.96
C LEU A 57 -18.07 -13.68 21.26
N ALA A 58 -18.28 -12.38 21.42
CA ALA A 58 -17.21 -11.44 21.78
C ALA A 58 -16.58 -11.81 23.14
N GLU A 59 -17.39 -12.12 24.15
CA GLU A 59 -16.92 -12.56 25.47
C GLU A 59 -16.09 -13.84 25.38
N ARG A 60 -16.53 -14.81 24.57
CA ARG A 60 -15.77 -16.05 24.33
C ARG A 60 -14.45 -15.80 23.61
N ILE A 61 -14.42 -14.89 22.64
CA ILE A 61 -13.19 -14.49 21.93
C ILE A 61 -12.23 -13.80 22.90
N VAL A 62 -12.70 -12.82 23.68
CA VAL A 62 -11.87 -12.11 24.66
C VAL A 62 -11.32 -13.06 25.72
N ALA A 63 -12.12 -14.02 26.19
CA ALA A 63 -11.67 -15.04 27.14
C ALA A 63 -10.57 -15.97 26.56
N ALA A 64 -10.54 -16.17 25.24
CA ALA A 64 -9.48 -16.93 24.57
C ALA A 64 -8.22 -16.07 24.29
N LEU A 65 -8.37 -14.75 24.20
CA LEU A 65 -7.30 -13.79 23.94
C LEU A 65 -6.52 -13.41 25.21
N VAL A 66 -5.97 -14.42 25.90
CA VAL A 66 -5.11 -14.19 27.05
C VAL A 66 -3.69 -13.86 26.59
N ASP A 67 -3.05 -12.89 27.25
CA ASP A 67 -1.66 -12.48 27.06
C ASP A 67 -1.28 -12.20 25.60
N VAL A 68 -1.98 -11.28 24.94
CA VAL A 68 -1.58 -10.80 23.61
C VAL A 68 -0.38 -9.85 23.77
N PRO A 69 0.81 -10.18 23.22
CA PRO A 69 1.98 -9.31 23.35
C PRO A 69 1.70 -7.92 22.78
N GLY A 70 2.00 -6.88 23.57
CA GLY A 70 1.85 -5.48 23.19
C GLY A 70 0.44 -4.90 23.29
N VAL A 71 -0.53 -5.65 23.83
CA VAL A 71 -1.89 -5.17 24.11
C VAL A 71 -2.05 -4.93 25.61
N ALA A 72 -2.43 -3.72 26.00
CA ALA A 72 -2.66 -3.34 27.40
C ALA A 72 -4.06 -3.69 27.88
N SER A 73 -5.08 -3.51 27.03
CA SER A 73 -6.48 -3.77 27.42
C SER A 73 -7.33 -4.19 26.23
N ILE A 74 -8.30 -5.05 26.48
CA ILE A 74 -9.31 -5.49 25.51
C ILE A 74 -10.69 -5.17 26.08
N GLU A 75 -11.51 -4.44 25.33
CA GLU A 75 -12.85 -4.02 25.75
C GLU A 75 -13.91 -4.43 24.73
N ILE A 76 -15.07 -4.87 25.22
CA ILE A 76 -16.22 -5.18 24.35
C ILE A 76 -17.15 -3.97 24.32
N ALA A 77 -17.28 -3.36 23.15
CA ALA A 77 -18.14 -2.21 22.92
C ALA A 77 -19.48 -2.60 22.28
N GLY A 78 -20.54 -2.00 22.80
CA GLY A 78 -21.89 -2.10 22.26
C GLY A 78 -22.35 -3.56 22.04
N PRO A 79 -22.79 -3.91 20.81
CA PRO A 79 -23.37 -5.22 20.53
C PRO A 79 -22.34 -6.35 20.41
N GLY A 80 -21.05 -6.06 20.27
CA GLY A 80 -20.00 -7.09 20.06
C GLY A 80 -18.77 -6.63 19.27
N PHE A 81 -18.48 -5.32 19.25
CA PHE A 81 -17.17 -4.86 18.78
C PHE A 81 -16.12 -5.15 19.84
N ILE A 82 -14.95 -5.64 19.43
CA ILE A 82 -13.83 -5.86 20.34
C ILE A 82 -12.76 -4.83 20.02
N ASN A 83 -12.46 -4.01 21.02
CA ASN A 83 -11.53 -2.90 20.98
C ASN A 83 -10.24 -3.29 21.69
N PHE A 84 -9.10 -2.92 21.13
CA PHE A 84 -7.77 -3.21 21.65
C PHE A 84 -7.02 -1.90 21.87
N ARG A 85 -6.45 -1.72 23.06
CA ARG A 85 -5.47 -0.66 23.34
C ARG A 85 -4.09 -1.27 23.46
N LEU A 86 -3.13 -0.68 22.76
CA LEU A 86 -1.74 -1.09 22.80
C LEU A 86 -1.08 -0.62 24.10
N SER A 87 -0.10 -1.37 24.57
CA SER A 87 0.76 -0.91 25.67
C SER A 87 1.71 0.18 25.19
N SER A 88 1.95 1.18 26.04
CA SER A 88 2.94 2.24 25.78
C SER A 88 4.33 1.67 25.45
N ASP A 89 4.72 0.58 26.10
CA ASP A 89 6.01 -0.07 25.87
C ASP A 89 6.11 -0.62 24.43
N ALA A 90 5.09 -1.34 23.96
CA ALA A 90 5.05 -1.83 22.58
C ALA A 90 5.07 -0.71 21.54
N LEU A 91 4.41 0.42 21.83
CA LEU A 91 4.48 1.61 20.98
C LEU A 91 5.90 2.20 20.97
N ALA A 92 6.53 2.35 22.14
CA ALA A 92 7.90 2.86 22.25
C ALA A 92 8.91 1.95 21.52
N GLU A 93 8.80 0.63 21.71
CA GLU A 93 9.61 -0.36 21.00
C GLU A 93 9.44 -0.24 19.48
N SER A 94 8.22 -0.03 18.99
CA SER A 94 7.97 0.16 17.56
C SER A 94 8.64 1.41 17.01
N VAL A 95 8.68 2.51 17.78
CA VAL A 95 9.34 3.76 17.38
C VAL A 95 10.86 3.58 17.35
N VAL A 96 11.43 2.87 18.33
CA VAL A 96 12.86 2.55 18.34
C VAL A 96 13.22 1.66 17.15
N ALA A 97 12.45 0.61 16.90
CA ALA A 97 12.64 -0.27 15.76
C ALA A 97 12.51 0.47 14.41
N ALA A 98 11.59 1.43 14.32
CA ALA A 98 11.44 2.28 13.14
C ALA A 98 12.64 3.19 12.91
N ARG A 99 13.22 3.72 13.99
CA ARG A 99 14.40 4.58 13.90
C ARG A 99 15.65 3.84 13.44
N GLU A 100 15.80 2.58 13.84
CA GLU A 100 16.99 1.77 13.53
C GLU A 100 16.93 1.11 12.15
N ASN A 101 15.78 1.17 11.47
CA ASN A 101 15.57 0.53 10.17
C ASN A 101 15.24 1.57 9.09
N ASP A 102 16.20 1.85 8.22
CA ASP A 102 16.02 2.76 7.07
C ASP A 102 14.92 2.30 6.10
N MET A 103 14.57 1.01 6.12
CA MET A 103 13.51 0.39 5.33
C MET A 103 12.25 0.14 6.17
N TRP A 104 12.07 0.83 7.30
CA TRP A 104 10.86 0.69 8.11
C TRP A 104 9.60 1.00 7.29
N GLY A 105 8.60 0.11 7.39
CA GLY A 105 7.37 0.19 6.59
C GLY A 105 7.48 -0.43 5.20
N SER A 106 8.66 -0.92 4.80
CA SER A 106 8.78 -1.76 3.61
C SER A 106 8.05 -3.09 3.82
N THR A 107 7.56 -3.68 2.74
CA THR A 107 6.86 -4.96 2.77
C THR A 107 7.34 -5.84 1.63
N GLU A 108 7.08 -7.14 1.69
CA GLU A 108 7.32 -8.07 0.58
C GLU A 108 6.02 -8.43 -0.15
N ALA A 109 4.99 -7.58 -0.05
CA ALA A 109 3.67 -7.85 -0.62
C ALA A 109 3.71 -8.09 -2.14
N TYR A 110 4.70 -7.50 -2.82
CA TYR A 110 4.95 -7.68 -4.26
C TYR A 110 6.30 -8.36 -4.56
N GLY A 111 6.89 -9.04 -3.57
CA GLY A 111 8.12 -9.81 -3.73
C GLY A 111 8.04 -10.78 -4.91
N GLY A 112 9.05 -10.74 -5.79
CA GLY A 112 9.11 -11.58 -6.99
C GLY A 112 8.12 -11.23 -8.11
N LYS A 113 7.35 -10.14 -7.96
CA LYS A 113 6.50 -9.61 -9.04
C LYS A 113 7.27 -8.62 -9.90
N LYS A 114 7.00 -8.63 -11.20
CA LYS A 114 7.47 -7.61 -12.15
C LYS A 114 6.34 -6.64 -12.42
N VAL A 115 6.56 -5.36 -12.14
CA VAL A 115 5.56 -4.29 -12.30
C VAL A 115 6.09 -3.29 -13.31
N MET A 116 5.34 -3.04 -14.37
CA MET A 116 5.63 -1.95 -15.30
C MET A 116 4.75 -0.75 -14.97
N VAL A 117 5.35 0.41 -14.75
CA VAL A 117 4.65 1.68 -14.52
C VAL A 117 4.93 2.59 -15.70
N GLU A 118 3.91 2.84 -16.52
CA GLU A 118 3.95 3.78 -17.64
C GLU A 118 3.37 5.13 -17.20
N TYR A 119 4.13 6.20 -17.39
CA TYR A 119 3.72 7.54 -16.95
C TYR A 119 4.47 8.65 -17.69
N THR A 120 3.93 9.87 -17.59
CA THR A 120 4.43 11.12 -18.21
C THR A 120 4.18 11.24 -19.71
N ASP A 121 4.49 10.20 -20.49
CA ASP A 121 4.31 10.11 -21.95
C ASP A 121 4.39 11.44 -22.71
N PRO A 122 5.49 12.20 -22.54
CA PRO A 122 5.57 13.54 -23.06
C PRO A 122 5.68 13.48 -24.59
N ASN A 123 5.10 14.47 -25.26
CA ASN A 123 5.29 14.59 -26.70
C ASN A 123 6.73 15.10 -26.96
N PRO A 124 7.63 14.29 -27.58
CA PRO A 124 9.01 14.69 -27.77
C PRO A 124 9.20 15.83 -28.80
N PHE A 125 8.12 16.25 -29.47
CA PHE A 125 8.12 17.36 -30.41
C PHE A 125 7.57 18.67 -29.83
N LYS A 126 7.29 18.69 -28.52
CA LYS A 126 6.89 19.89 -27.78
C LYS A 126 7.75 20.01 -26.53
N GLU A 127 7.86 21.23 -26.00
CA GLU A 127 8.53 21.46 -24.73
C GLU A 127 7.79 20.76 -23.59
N PHE A 128 8.57 20.32 -22.61
CA PHE A 128 8.01 19.78 -21.38
C PHE A 128 7.38 20.90 -20.56
N HIS A 129 6.07 20.82 -20.33
CA HIS A 129 5.33 21.82 -19.56
C HIS A 129 4.66 21.23 -18.31
N ILE A 130 4.12 22.11 -17.45
CA ILE A 130 3.50 21.77 -16.16
C ILE A 130 2.37 20.72 -16.24
N GLY A 131 1.75 20.55 -17.41
CA GLY A 131 0.70 19.54 -17.61
C GLY A 131 1.21 18.10 -17.46
N HIS A 132 2.51 17.87 -17.65
CA HIS A 132 3.12 16.55 -17.43
C HIS A 132 3.49 16.30 -15.96
N LEU A 133 3.53 17.34 -15.12
CA LEU A 133 4.01 17.25 -13.75
C LEU A 133 3.18 16.28 -12.91
N MET A 134 1.85 16.32 -13.05
CA MET A 134 0.95 15.44 -12.29
C MET A 134 1.19 13.97 -12.61
N SER A 135 1.20 13.61 -13.91
CA SER A 135 1.45 12.23 -14.33
C SER A 135 2.86 11.77 -13.91
N ASN A 136 3.85 12.64 -14.03
CA ASN A 136 5.22 12.37 -13.59
C ASN A 136 5.30 12.08 -12.09
N ALA A 137 4.72 12.95 -11.27
CA ALA A 137 4.74 12.85 -9.82
C ALA A 137 4.01 11.59 -9.32
N ILE A 138 2.81 11.30 -9.86
CA ILE A 138 2.03 10.13 -9.45
C ILE A 138 2.74 8.83 -9.89
N GLY A 139 3.17 8.75 -11.15
CA GLY A 139 3.81 7.55 -11.67
C GLY A 139 5.13 7.24 -10.98
N GLU A 140 5.94 8.25 -10.68
CA GLU A 140 7.17 8.07 -9.90
C GLU A 140 6.88 7.67 -8.45
N SER A 141 5.87 8.27 -7.82
CA SER A 141 5.47 7.91 -6.45
C SER A 141 5.01 6.46 -6.36
N LEU A 142 4.17 6.02 -7.30
CA LEU A 142 3.72 4.62 -7.37
C LEU A 142 4.89 3.67 -7.64
N SER A 143 5.79 4.03 -8.55
CA SER A 143 6.98 3.22 -8.86
C SER A 143 7.83 2.99 -7.61
N ARG A 144 8.03 4.03 -6.79
CA ARG A 144 8.76 3.95 -5.52
C ARG A 144 8.03 3.09 -4.50
N LEU A 145 6.71 3.23 -4.37
CA LEU A 145 5.93 2.41 -3.44
C LEU A 145 5.98 0.92 -3.81
N PHE A 146 5.88 0.58 -5.10
CA PHE A 146 6.03 -0.81 -5.55
C PHE A 146 7.43 -1.36 -5.29
N GLN A 147 8.48 -0.56 -5.56
CA GLN A 147 9.86 -0.95 -5.25
C GLN A 147 10.08 -1.15 -3.75
N PHE A 148 9.55 -0.25 -2.93
CA PHE A 148 9.59 -0.33 -1.46
C PHE A 148 8.77 -1.50 -0.91
N SER A 149 7.88 -2.07 -1.74
CA SER A 149 7.07 -3.25 -1.43
C SER A 149 7.60 -4.55 -2.08
N GLY A 150 8.87 -4.55 -2.51
CA GLY A 150 9.59 -5.75 -2.98
C GLY A 150 9.45 -6.07 -4.47
N ALA A 151 8.76 -5.24 -5.27
CA ALA A 151 8.58 -5.49 -6.70
C ALA A 151 9.82 -5.14 -7.55
N GLU A 152 10.06 -5.90 -8.62
CA GLU A 152 10.93 -5.48 -9.73
C GLU A 152 10.17 -4.48 -10.60
N VAL A 153 10.48 -3.19 -10.47
CA VAL A 153 9.76 -2.11 -11.16
C VAL A 153 10.48 -1.67 -12.43
N HIS A 154 9.77 -1.75 -13.56
CA HIS A 154 10.19 -1.18 -14.84
C HIS A 154 9.41 0.11 -15.11
N ARG A 155 10.12 1.24 -15.21
CA ARG A 155 9.55 2.52 -15.59
C ARG A 155 9.51 2.61 -17.11
N ALA A 156 8.34 2.88 -17.67
CA ALA A 156 8.12 3.01 -19.10
C ALA A 156 7.59 4.39 -19.45
N LEU A 157 7.93 4.84 -20.65
CA LEU A 157 7.38 6.05 -21.26
C LEU A 157 7.14 5.76 -22.73
N SER A 158 5.93 6.05 -23.19
CA SER A 158 5.54 5.88 -24.59
C SER A 158 5.67 7.22 -25.29
N THR A 159 6.71 7.33 -26.13
CA THR A 159 6.78 8.47 -27.06
C THR A 159 5.78 8.25 -28.17
N ARG A 160 4.74 9.08 -28.24
CA ARG A 160 3.84 9.09 -29.40
C ARG A 160 4.66 9.34 -30.68
N GLY A 161 4.29 8.65 -31.75
CA GLY A 161 5.06 8.56 -33.01
C GLY A 161 5.47 9.91 -33.61
N VAL A 162 6.44 9.84 -34.53
CA VAL A 162 7.08 11.03 -35.14
C VAL A 162 6.13 11.78 -36.07
N PRO A 163 5.80 13.07 -35.82
CA PRO A 163 5.03 13.87 -36.76
C PRO A 163 5.77 14.02 -38.09
N ARG A 164 5.06 13.76 -39.20
CA ARG A 164 5.62 13.90 -40.57
C ARG A 164 6.25 15.27 -40.83
N ARG A 165 5.69 16.33 -40.22
CA ARG A 165 6.18 17.71 -40.38
C ARG A 165 7.58 17.89 -39.79
N SER A 166 7.88 17.27 -38.65
CA SER A 166 9.21 17.28 -38.02
C SER A 166 10.25 16.67 -38.95
N VAL A 167 9.94 15.49 -39.51
CA VAL A 167 10.80 14.77 -40.46
C VAL A 167 11.07 15.62 -41.71
N TRP A 168 10.03 16.26 -42.25
CA TRP A 168 10.15 17.13 -43.42
C TRP A 168 11.08 18.32 -43.15
N HIS A 169 10.92 19.03 -42.04
CA HIS A 169 11.79 20.16 -41.69
C HIS A 169 13.25 19.73 -41.52
N THR A 170 13.52 18.59 -40.87
CA THR A 170 14.88 18.05 -40.76
C THR A 170 15.49 17.73 -42.13
N GLN A 171 14.72 17.15 -43.06
CA GLN A 171 15.18 16.88 -44.42
C GLN A 171 15.48 18.17 -45.19
N GLN A 172 14.63 19.20 -45.07
CA GLN A 172 14.86 20.49 -45.72
C GLN A 172 16.08 21.23 -45.14
N GLY A 173 16.27 21.17 -43.82
CA GLY A 173 17.48 21.69 -43.15
C GLY A 173 18.75 21.03 -43.67
N ARG A 174 18.76 19.69 -43.79
CA ARG A 174 19.88 18.94 -44.38
C ARG A 174 20.14 19.34 -45.83
N LYS A 175 19.11 19.51 -46.65
CA LYS A 175 19.24 19.97 -48.04
C LYS A 175 19.83 21.38 -48.13
N ARG A 176 19.39 22.31 -47.27
CA ARG A 176 19.95 23.67 -47.18
C ARG A 176 21.42 23.67 -46.78
N MET A 177 21.78 22.94 -45.72
CA MET A 177 23.19 22.85 -45.28
C MET A 177 24.11 22.25 -46.35
N ARG A 178 23.67 21.22 -47.08
CA ARG A 178 24.43 20.67 -48.22
C ARG A 178 24.65 21.69 -49.33
N LYS A 179 23.63 22.48 -49.67
CA LYS A 179 23.76 23.57 -50.67
C LYS A 179 24.76 24.64 -50.21
N THR A 180 24.71 25.04 -48.94
CA THR A 180 25.65 26.03 -48.37
C THR A 180 27.09 25.51 -48.36
N GLN A 181 27.31 24.24 -48.05
CA GLN A 181 28.66 23.63 -48.12
C GLN A 181 29.18 23.52 -49.56
N LEU A 182 28.32 23.25 -50.54
CA LEU A 182 28.69 23.21 -51.96
C LEU A 182 29.02 24.61 -52.51
N GLN A 183 28.36 25.66 -52.02
CA GLN A 183 28.62 27.05 -52.42
C GLN A 183 29.92 27.61 -51.81
N LYS A 184 30.34 27.15 -50.62
CA LYS A 184 31.63 27.54 -50.00
C LYS A 184 32.86 26.82 -50.60
N LYS A 185 32.66 25.84 -51.49
CA LYS A 185 33.73 25.08 -52.17
C LYS A 185 34.00 25.54 -53.61
N LYS A 186 33.33 26.61 -54.04
CA LYS A 186 33.61 27.34 -55.29
C LYS A 186 34.23 28.67 -54.94
#